data_AF-A0A1M6F378-F1
#
_entry.id   AF-A0A1M6F378-F1
#
_cell.length_a   1.000
_cell.length_b   1.000
_cell.length_c   1.000
_cell.angle_alpha   90.00
_cell.angle_beta   90.00
_cell.angle_gamma   90.00
#
_symmetry.space_group_name_H-M   'P 1'
#
loop_
_entity.id
_entity.type
_entity.pdbx_description
1 polymer ?
#
loop_
_entity_poly.entity_id
_entity_poly.type
_entity_poly.pdbx_seq_one_letter_code
_entity_poly.pdbx_strand_id
1 'polypeptide(L)'
;MKKVVLGLIIIFCWSCQNENDPIVQEINKEVFVAYSGGESSSKGPSGRLCRFIFEYGDLICDPSGNNCYCDDTNGLLCEISMECYADPTIEINLPPVVWDPCKIIPCGWDYNDPWIIYDKIDPRKFGSIRDYLQVEVQQPTATAFPFVMNKEILGLQFYQPNNLMSINAVGLGDPSPQPSIYHLKNTIKLDQKLSQELGLQSNIIKPGEYPVVLNPKNNTYNVLLKVQ
;
A
#
# COMPACT_ATOMS: atom_id res chain seq x y z
N MET A 1 13.07 85.60 -19.76
CA MET A 1 12.70 84.85 -20.99
C MET A 1 12.49 83.41 -20.57
N LYS A 2 11.23 82.93 -20.52
CA LYS A 2 10.55 82.05 -21.51
C LYS A 2 11.19 80.64 -21.69
N LYS A 3 10.46 79.65 -21.16
CA LYS A 3 10.18 78.26 -21.64
C LYS A 3 11.39 77.29 -21.73
N VAL A 4 11.30 75.96 -21.62
CA VAL A 4 10.26 74.95 -21.93
C VAL A 4 10.51 73.67 -21.08
N VAL A 5 9.42 72.95 -20.80
CA VAL A 5 9.24 71.64 -20.16
C VAL A 5 9.65 70.45 -21.05
N LEU A 6 10.19 69.35 -20.49
CA LEU A 6 10.02 67.94 -20.91
C LEU A 6 11.00 67.09 -20.07
N GLY A 7 10.73 65.91 -19.50
CA GLY A 7 9.64 64.95 -19.54
C GLY A 7 10.22 63.59 -19.04
N LEU A 8 9.43 62.85 -18.25
CA LEU A 8 9.45 61.42 -17.84
C LEU A 8 10.69 60.53 -18.19
N ILE A 9 11.12 59.62 -17.31
CA ILE A 9 10.52 58.27 -17.17
C ILE A 9 10.67 57.71 -15.74
N ILE A 10 9.54 57.20 -15.24
CA ILE A 10 9.40 56.30 -14.09
C ILE A 10 9.80 54.89 -14.54
N ILE A 11 10.69 54.22 -13.80
CA ILE A 11 10.68 52.75 -13.71
C ILE A 11 10.64 52.40 -12.21
N PHE A 12 9.41 52.34 -11.72
CA PHE A 12 9.04 51.49 -10.59
C PHE A 12 8.95 50.05 -11.09
N CYS A 13 9.12 49.10 -10.16
CA CYS A 13 8.73 47.69 -10.26
C CYS A 13 9.70 46.83 -11.10
N TRP A 14 10.20 45.66 -10.69
CA TRP A 14 9.91 44.63 -9.68
C TRP A 14 11.22 43.81 -9.57
N SER A 15 11.55 42.97 -8.61
CA SER A 15 10.91 42.34 -7.46
C SER A 15 12.07 41.65 -6.75
N CYS A 16 12.27 41.90 -5.46
CA CYS A 16 12.88 40.88 -4.62
C CYS A 16 11.86 39.74 -4.52
N GLN A 17 11.89 38.81 -5.47
CA GLN A 17 11.42 37.47 -5.20
C GLN A 17 12.46 36.89 -4.23
N ASN A 18 12.22 37.09 -2.93
CA ASN A 18 12.61 36.05 -2.00
C ASN A 18 11.79 34.84 -2.45
N GLU A 19 12.46 33.88 -3.06
CA GLU A 19 12.03 32.49 -3.11
C GLU A 19 11.90 32.03 -1.65
N ASN A 20 10.78 32.40 -1.03
CA ASN A 20 10.15 31.53 -0.06
C ASN A 20 9.63 30.37 -0.90
N ASP A 21 10.51 29.46 -1.29
CA ASP A 21 10.07 28.10 -1.52
C ASP A 21 9.29 27.74 -0.25
N PRO A 22 7.98 27.43 -0.35
CA PRO A 22 7.34 26.77 0.75
C PRO A 22 8.20 25.52 0.96
N ILE A 23 8.83 25.44 2.13
CA ILE A 23 9.25 24.16 2.69
C ILE A 23 7.94 23.39 2.79
N VAL A 24 7.58 22.70 1.71
CA VAL A 24 6.62 21.60 1.74
C VAL A 24 7.36 20.59 2.59
N GLN A 25 7.19 20.69 3.91
CA GLN A 25 7.44 19.57 4.77
C GLN A 25 6.60 18.45 4.16
N GLU A 26 7.23 17.40 3.64
CA GLU A 26 6.55 16.13 3.42
C GLU A 26 6.04 15.73 4.81
N ILE A 27 4.82 16.14 5.12
CA ILE A 27 4.13 15.73 6.33
C ILE A 27 3.84 14.26 6.08
N ASN A 28 4.71 13.38 6.57
CA ASN A 28 4.45 11.95 6.63
C ASN A 28 3.11 11.76 7.35
N LYS A 29 2.06 11.50 6.57
CA LYS A 29 0.71 11.38 7.09
C LYS A 29 0.52 9.98 7.65
N GLU A 30 -0.17 9.86 8.79
CA GLU A 30 -0.59 8.56 9.30
C GLU A 30 -1.88 8.14 8.57
N VAL A 31 -1.84 6.99 7.90
CA VAL A 31 -3.01 6.32 7.33
C VAL A 31 -3.41 5.21 8.28
N PHE A 32 -4.61 5.30 8.83
CA PHE A 32 -5.15 4.31 9.76
C PHE A 32 -5.92 3.26 8.97
N VAL A 33 -5.67 1.98 9.30
CA VAL A 33 -6.45 0.87 8.77
C VAL A 33 -7.46 0.45 9.82
N ALA A 34 -8.71 0.89 9.66
CA ALA A 34 -9.79 0.56 10.59
C ALA A 34 -10.43 -0.81 10.27
N TYR A 35 -10.74 -1.58 11.31
CA TYR A 35 -11.52 -2.81 11.20
C TYR A 35 -13.00 -2.47 11.03
N SER A 36 -13.62 -2.85 9.91
CA SER A 36 -15.05 -2.62 9.66
C SER A 36 -15.97 -3.78 10.07
N GLY A 37 -15.42 -4.86 10.66
CA GLY A 37 -16.21 -6.03 11.06
C GLY A 37 -16.87 -5.88 12.42
N GLY A 38 -18.15 -6.26 12.52
CA GLY A 38 -18.87 -6.32 13.80
C GLY A 38 -18.21 -7.27 14.81
N GLU A 39 -18.32 -6.92 16.09
CA GLU A 39 -17.94 -7.77 17.22
C GLU A 39 -18.73 -9.09 17.16
N SER A 40 -18.12 -10.15 16.62
CA SER A 40 -18.59 -11.51 16.88
C SER A 40 -17.50 -12.29 17.56
N SER A 41 -17.75 -12.59 18.84
CA SER A 41 -16.95 -13.51 19.64
C SER A 41 -17.11 -14.92 19.07
N SER A 42 -16.05 -15.55 18.60
CA SER A 42 -15.99 -17.01 18.55
C SER A 42 -14.55 -17.50 18.34
N LYS A 43 -14.17 -18.46 19.18
CA LYS A 43 -12.92 -19.21 19.11
C LYS A 43 -13.12 -20.39 18.16
N GLY A 44 -12.33 -20.48 17.09
CA GLY A 44 -12.25 -21.61 16.16
C GLY A 44 -11.00 -21.48 15.27
N PRO A 45 -10.45 -22.58 14.71
CA PRO A 45 -9.11 -22.59 14.15
C PRO A 45 -9.10 -22.31 12.63
N SER A 46 -9.21 -21.05 12.20
CA SER A 46 -8.69 -20.53 10.91
C SER A 46 -9.15 -19.09 10.68
N GLY A 47 -8.24 -18.18 10.36
CA GLY A 47 -8.49 -16.74 10.23
C GLY A 47 -9.50 -16.36 9.13
N ARG A 48 -10.17 -15.22 9.32
CA ARG A 48 -11.05 -14.61 8.32
C ARG A 48 -10.23 -14.22 7.08
N LEU A 49 -10.70 -14.54 5.88
CA LEU A 49 -10.10 -13.98 4.66
C LEU A 49 -10.44 -12.49 4.62
N CYS A 50 -9.42 -11.64 4.65
CA CYS A 50 -9.60 -10.19 4.52
C CYS A 50 -8.90 -9.69 3.25
N ARG A 51 -9.43 -8.60 2.70
CA ARG A 51 -8.81 -7.83 1.63
C ARG A 51 -8.64 -6.40 2.11
N PHE A 52 -7.54 -5.78 1.70
CA PHE A 52 -7.31 -4.35 1.87
C PHE A 52 -7.76 -3.64 0.60
N ILE A 53 -8.49 -2.55 0.78
CA ILE A 53 -8.97 -1.67 -0.29
C ILE A 53 -8.24 -0.33 -0.11
N PHE A 54 -7.53 0.07 -1.15
CA PHE A 54 -6.70 1.26 -1.19
C PHE A 54 -7.45 2.36 -1.92
N GLU A 55 -7.68 3.48 -1.26
CA GLU A 55 -8.23 4.67 -1.87
C GLU A 55 -7.11 5.66 -2.16
N TYR A 56 -7.06 6.13 -3.41
CA TYR A 56 -6.04 7.06 -3.88
C TYR A 56 -6.64 8.45 -4.05
N GLY A 57 -5.88 9.47 -3.65
CA GLY A 57 -6.31 10.86 -3.73
C GLY A 57 -5.66 11.76 -2.67
N ASP A 58 -6.12 13.00 -2.63
CA ASP A 58 -5.88 13.93 -1.53
C ASP A 58 -6.99 13.80 -0.49
N LEU A 59 -6.64 13.78 0.79
CA LEU A 59 -7.64 13.81 1.84
C LEU A 59 -8.13 15.24 2.03
N ILE A 60 -9.36 15.49 1.62
CA ILE A 60 -10.04 16.77 1.81
C ILE A 60 -10.96 16.63 3.02
N CYS A 61 -10.65 17.35 4.09
CA CYS A 61 -11.49 17.44 5.27
C CYS A 61 -12.28 18.74 5.26
N ASP A 62 -13.52 18.69 5.75
CA ASP A 62 -14.29 19.88 6.05
C ASP A 62 -13.59 20.73 7.13
N PRO A 63 -13.91 22.03 7.26
CA PRO A 63 -13.26 22.90 8.24
C PRO A 63 -13.44 22.45 9.70
N SER A 64 -14.44 21.58 9.95
CA SER A 64 -14.69 21.00 11.27
C SER A 64 -13.88 19.73 11.56
N GLY A 65 -13.21 19.16 10.53
CA GLY A 65 -12.40 17.95 10.61
C GLY A 65 -13.20 16.65 10.79
N ASN A 66 -14.54 16.72 10.72
CA ASN A 66 -15.42 15.59 11.01
C ASN A 66 -15.79 14.79 9.77
N ASN A 67 -15.72 15.41 8.59
CA ASN A 67 -15.99 14.74 7.32
C ASN A 67 -14.77 14.92 6.41
N CYS A 68 -14.03 13.82 6.22
CA CYS A 68 -12.95 13.76 5.26
C CYS A 68 -13.32 12.81 4.12
N TYR A 69 -12.92 13.13 2.90
CA TYR A 69 -13.05 12.26 1.75
C TYR A 69 -11.76 12.29 0.91
N CYS A 70 -11.56 11.24 0.12
CA CYS A 70 -10.45 11.15 -0.81
C CYS A 70 -10.85 11.74 -2.16
N ASP A 71 -10.16 12.80 -2.57
CA ASP A 71 -10.26 13.41 -3.89
C ASP A 71 -9.23 12.80 -4.83
N ASP A 72 -9.66 12.10 -5.89
CA ASP A 72 -8.83 11.20 -6.70
C ASP A 72 -7.81 11.90 -7.63
N THR A 73 -7.59 13.21 -7.44
CA THR A 73 -6.83 14.09 -8.34
C THR A 73 -5.33 13.81 -8.39
N ASN A 74 -4.70 13.38 -7.28
CA ASN A 74 -3.23 13.29 -7.18
C ASN A 74 -2.64 11.88 -7.00
N GLY A 75 -3.45 10.82 -7.05
CA GLY A 75 -2.99 9.43 -7.06
C GLY A 75 -2.19 8.97 -5.82
N LEU A 76 -2.08 9.82 -4.79
CA LEU A 76 -1.43 9.53 -3.51
C LEU A 76 -2.27 8.56 -2.69
N LEU A 77 -1.66 7.83 -1.75
CA LEU A 77 -2.44 6.98 -0.84
C LEU A 77 -3.22 7.85 0.15
N CYS A 78 -4.55 7.81 0.07
CA CYS A 78 -5.42 8.62 0.91
C CYS A 78 -5.92 7.82 2.12
N GLU A 79 -6.49 6.64 1.89
CA GLU A 79 -7.08 5.77 2.90
C GLU A 79 -6.83 4.29 2.55
N ILE A 80 -6.77 3.44 3.58
CA ILE A 80 -6.82 1.99 3.44
C ILE A 80 -7.93 1.49 4.32
N SER A 81 -8.92 0.84 3.73
CA SER A 81 -9.96 0.12 4.46
C SER A 81 -9.72 -1.38 4.36
N MET A 82 -10.26 -2.13 5.31
CA MET A 82 -10.22 -3.59 5.29
C MET A 82 -11.65 -4.13 5.25
N GLU A 83 -11.86 -5.08 4.35
CA GLU A 83 -13.09 -5.85 4.26
C GLU A 83 -12.75 -7.32 4.47
N CYS A 84 -13.36 -7.94 5.47
CA CYS A 84 -13.24 -9.37 5.68
C CYS A 84 -14.47 -10.07 5.14
N TYR A 85 -14.26 -11.09 4.31
CA TYR A 85 -15.34 -11.97 3.90
C TYR A 85 -15.97 -12.57 5.17
N ALA A 86 -17.30 -12.60 5.19
CA ALA A 86 -18.02 -13.25 6.28
C ALA A 86 -17.50 -14.68 6.43
N ASP A 87 -17.36 -15.13 7.68
CA ASP A 87 -16.88 -16.46 8.02
C ASP A 87 -17.62 -17.52 7.18
N PRO A 88 -16.92 -18.30 6.33
CA PRO A 88 -17.54 -19.27 5.44
C PRO A 88 -18.19 -20.47 6.17
N THR A 89 -18.15 -20.51 7.51
CA THR A 89 -18.98 -21.43 8.30
C THR A 89 -20.49 -21.13 8.21
N ILE A 90 -20.89 -20.00 7.62
CA ILE A 90 -22.25 -19.76 7.14
C ILE A 90 -22.38 -20.35 5.73
N GLU A 91 -22.43 -21.69 5.69
CA GLU A 91 -22.89 -22.57 4.61
C GLU A 91 -22.59 -22.13 3.16
N ILE A 92 -21.31 -22.02 2.82
CA ILE A 92 -20.87 -22.26 1.45
C ILE A 92 -20.45 -23.73 1.38
N ASN A 93 -20.98 -24.49 0.43
CA ASN A 93 -20.67 -25.91 0.15
C ASN A 93 -19.22 -26.09 -0.38
N LEU A 94 -18.23 -25.51 0.30
CA LEU A 94 -16.82 -25.74 0.07
C LEU A 94 -16.31 -26.61 1.23
N PRO A 95 -15.51 -27.66 0.95
CA PRO A 95 -14.93 -28.46 2.02
C PRO A 95 -14.15 -27.53 2.97
N PRO A 96 -14.18 -27.76 4.30
CA PRO A 96 -13.48 -26.91 5.26
C PRO A 96 -11.97 -26.97 4.98
N VAL A 97 -11.50 -26.06 4.13
CA VAL A 97 -10.09 -25.86 3.86
C VAL A 97 -9.58 -25.06 5.05
N VAL A 98 -8.86 -25.72 5.95
CA VAL A 98 -7.99 -25.02 6.91
C VAL A 98 -7.02 -24.20 6.07
N TRP A 99 -7.31 -22.90 5.93
CA TRP A 99 -6.54 -22.00 5.07
C TRP A 99 -5.19 -21.75 5.72
N ASP A 100 -4.15 -22.31 5.10
CA ASP A 100 -2.76 -22.08 5.43
C ASP A 100 -2.14 -21.24 4.31
N PRO A 101 -1.97 -19.92 4.49
CA PRO A 101 -1.38 -19.05 3.46
C PRO A 101 0.01 -19.54 3.02
N CYS A 102 0.70 -20.32 3.88
CA CYS A 102 2.03 -20.84 3.63
C CYS A 102 2.07 -21.96 2.58
N LYS A 103 0.91 -22.51 2.20
CA LYS A 103 0.76 -23.42 1.05
C LYS A 103 0.71 -22.67 -0.29
N ILE A 104 0.38 -21.38 -0.26
CA ILE A 104 0.21 -20.54 -1.45
C ILE A 104 1.47 -19.68 -1.63
N ILE A 105 1.93 -19.05 -0.55
CA ILE A 105 3.07 -18.13 -0.54
C ILE A 105 4.10 -18.66 0.46
N PRO A 106 5.41 -18.69 0.14
CA PRO A 106 6.42 -19.16 1.08
C PRO A 106 6.40 -18.35 2.40
N CYS A 107 6.22 -19.03 3.54
CA CYS A 107 6.31 -18.46 4.89
C CYS A 107 7.53 -19.00 5.66
N GLY A 108 7.66 -18.62 6.94
CA GLY A 108 8.64 -19.19 7.86
C GLY A 108 10.03 -18.62 7.60
N TRP A 109 10.05 -17.33 7.26
CA TRP A 109 11.25 -16.63 6.87
C TRP A 109 12.00 -16.07 8.07
N ASP A 110 13.29 -16.39 8.19
CA ASP A 110 14.16 -15.92 9.28
C ASP A 110 14.86 -14.59 8.96
N TYR A 111 14.49 -13.94 7.85
CA TYR A 111 15.07 -12.67 7.44
C TYR A 111 14.13 -11.50 7.74
N ASN A 112 14.74 -10.42 8.24
CA ASN A 112 14.06 -9.21 8.67
C ASN A 112 14.13 -8.07 7.64
N ASP A 113 14.92 -8.28 6.58
CA ASP A 113 15.03 -7.37 5.46
C ASP A 113 14.19 -7.90 4.29
N PRO A 114 13.12 -7.21 3.87
CA PRO A 114 12.30 -7.67 2.76
C PRO A 114 13.08 -7.73 1.44
N TRP A 115 14.14 -6.93 1.25
CA TRP A 115 14.88 -6.86 -0.01
C TRP A 115 15.68 -8.11 -0.35
N ILE A 116 16.03 -8.91 0.66
CA ILE A 116 16.73 -10.19 0.47
C ILE A 116 15.92 -11.20 -0.37
N ILE A 117 14.64 -10.91 -0.61
CA ILE A 117 13.75 -11.73 -1.42
C ILE A 117 14.31 -12.02 -2.81
N TYR A 118 14.95 -11.04 -3.44
CA TYR A 118 15.49 -11.17 -4.79
C TYR A 118 16.66 -12.15 -4.87
N ASP A 119 17.35 -12.40 -3.75
CA ASP A 119 18.49 -13.33 -3.69
C ASP A 119 18.10 -14.74 -3.27
N LYS A 120 16.93 -14.91 -2.64
CA LYS A 120 16.58 -16.15 -1.90
C LYS A 120 15.33 -16.84 -2.41
N ILE A 121 14.40 -16.15 -3.08
CA ILE A 121 13.17 -16.75 -3.60
C ILE A 121 13.05 -16.58 -5.10
N ASP A 122 12.74 -17.68 -5.77
CA ASP A 122 12.18 -17.66 -7.12
C ASP A 122 10.76 -17.06 -7.08
N PRO A 123 10.51 -15.90 -7.73
CA PRO A 123 9.21 -15.24 -7.75
C PRO A 123 8.04 -16.16 -8.15
N ARG A 124 8.30 -17.20 -8.95
CA ARG A 124 7.29 -18.18 -9.39
C ARG A 124 6.70 -19.00 -8.26
N LYS A 125 7.33 -19.01 -7.07
CA LYS A 125 6.84 -19.69 -5.87
C LYS A 125 5.72 -18.92 -5.16
N PHE A 126 5.50 -17.64 -5.47
CA PHE A 126 4.40 -16.86 -4.91
C PHE A 126 3.08 -17.23 -5.62
N GLY A 127 2.35 -18.19 -5.09
CA GLY A 127 1.03 -18.59 -5.59
C GLY A 127 0.01 -17.45 -5.51
N SER A 128 -1.12 -17.62 -6.20
CA SER A 128 -2.21 -16.63 -6.24
C SER A 128 -3.27 -16.99 -5.21
N ILE A 129 -3.48 -16.11 -4.22
CA ILE A 129 -4.51 -16.26 -3.19
C ILE A 129 -5.89 -16.27 -3.85
N ARG A 130 -6.11 -15.39 -4.82
CA ARG A 130 -7.33 -15.32 -5.61
C ARG A 130 -7.63 -16.63 -6.31
N ASP A 131 -6.65 -17.19 -7.01
CA ASP A 131 -6.86 -18.40 -7.80
C ASP A 131 -7.05 -19.62 -6.89
N TYR A 132 -6.35 -19.68 -5.75
CA TYR A 132 -6.51 -20.75 -4.77
C TYR A 132 -7.88 -20.73 -4.10
N LEU A 133 -8.37 -19.55 -3.72
CA LEU A 133 -9.65 -19.37 -3.02
C LEU A 133 -10.84 -19.16 -3.97
N GLN A 134 -10.58 -19.04 -5.27
CA GLN A 134 -11.58 -18.78 -6.31
C GLN A 134 -12.43 -17.52 -6.02
N VAL A 135 -11.82 -16.51 -5.41
CA VAL A 135 -12.48 -15.25 -5.08
C VAL A 135 -12.38 -14.28 -6.25
N GLU A 136 -13.41 -13.46 -6.47
CA GLU A 136 -13.33 -12.38 -7.44
C GLU A 136 -12.70 -11.14 -6.79
N VAL A 137 -11.84 -10.46 -7.55
CA VAL A 137 -11.20 -9.21 -7.12
C VAL A 137 -11.79 -8.05 -7.88
N GLN A 138 -12.67 -7.32 -7.18
CA GLN A 138 -13.16 -6.03 -7.66
C GLN A 138 -12.02 -5.01 -7.52
N GLN A 139 -11.82 -4.18 -8.56
CA GLN A 139 -10.74 -3.18 -8.62
C GLN A 139 -9.33 -3.74 -8.34
N PRO A 140 -8.76 -4.56 -9.24
CA PRO A 140 -7.49 -5.27 -9.01
C PRO A 140 -6.24 -4.39 -8.81
N THR A 141 -6.32 -3.08 -9.09
CA THR A 141 -5.29 -2.07 -8.79
C THR A 141 -5.41 -1.51 -7.37
N ALA A 142 -6.61 -1.53 -6.78
CA ALA A 142 -6.93 -0.96 -5.48
C ALA A 142 -7.14 -2.04 -4.41
N THR A 143 -7.24 -3.31 -4.76
CA THR A 143 -7.48 -4.40 -3.81
C THR A 143 -6.25 -5.29 -3.66
N ALA A 144 -5.86 -5.57 -2.41
CA ALA A 144 -4.80 -6.51 -2.08
C ALA A 144 -5.24 -7.54 -1.03
N PHE A 145 -4.71 -8.76 -1.13
CA PHE A 145 -4.81 -9.72 -0.02
C PHE A 145 -3.57 -9.64 0.87
N PRO A 146 -3.73 -9.44 2.18
CA PRO A 146 -2.63 -9.51 3.12
C PRO A 146 -2.21 -10.97 3.35
N PHE A 147 -0.91 -11.18 3.48
CA PHE A 147 -0.32 -12.43 3.93
C PHE A 147 0.90 -12.12 4.80
N VAL A 148 1.25 -13.00 5.73
CA VAL A 148 2.37 -12.76 6.64
C VAL A 148 3.52 -13.70 6.31
N MET A 149 4.69 -13.14 6.01
CA MET A 149 5.89 -13.94 5.75
C MET A 149 6.57 -14.36 7.06
N ASN A 150 6.62 -13.42 8.01
CA ASN A 150 7.04 -13.61 9.40
C ASN A 150 6.51 -12.43 10.25
N LYS A 151 6.85 -12.40 11.54
CA LYS A 151 6.40 -11.37 12.48
C LYS A 151 6.80 -9.92 12.09
N GLU A 152 7.77 -9.73 11.20
CA GLU A 152 8.29 -8.41 10.79
C GLU A 152 7.91 -8.01 9.36
N ILE A 153 7.37 -8.93 8.55
CA ILE A 153 7.12 -8.71 7.13
C ILE A 153 5.67 -9.04 6.79
N LEU A 154 4.91 -7.99 6.46
CA LEU A 154 3.58 -8.07 5.90
C LEU A 154 3.67 -8.05 4.38
N GLY A 155 3.19 -9.10 3.74
CA GLY A 155 3.00 -9.15 2.31
C GLY A 155 1.62 -8.65 1.89
N LEU A 156 1.55 -7.96 0.75
CA LEU A 156 0.31 -7.58 0.08
C LEU A 156 0.34 -8.10 -1.36
N GLN A 157 -0.63 -8.92 -1.71
CA GLN A 157 -0.75 -9.46 -3.06
C GLN A 157 -1.81 -8.69 -3.86
N PHE A 158 -1.35 -7.97 -4.88
CA PHE A 158 -2.16 -7.30 -5.89
C PHE A 158 -2.21 -8.13 -7.18
N TYR A 159 -3.19 -7.84 -8.04
CA TYR A 159 -3.38 -8.53 -9.32
C TYR A 159 -3.22 -7.62 -10.53
N GLN A 160 -3.01 -6.33 -10.29
CA GLN A 160 -2.55 -5.35 -11.26
C GLN A 160 -1.65 -4.33 -10.56
N PRO A 161 -0.71 -3.70 -11.28
CA PRO A 161 0.12 -2.64 -10.71
C PRO A 161 -0.73 -1.41 -10.37
N ASN A 162 -0.32 -0.66 -9.36
CA ASN A 162 -0.99 0.57 -8.92
C ASN A 162 -0.04 1.77 -8.92
N ASN A 163 -0.55 2.95 -8.57
CA ASN A 163 0.18 4.22 -8.63
C ASN A 163 1.41 4.28 -7.69
N LEU A 164 1.51 3.35 -6.74
CA LEU A 164 2.63 3.27 -5.81
C LEU A 164 3.72 2.33 -6.31
N MET A 165 3.52 1.64 -7.43
CA MET A 165 4.46 0.66 -7.98
C MET A 165 5.23 1.21 -9.17
N SER A 166 6.56 1.17 -9.08
CA SER A 166 7.46 1.25 -10.22
C SER A 166 7.81 -0.18 -10.67
N ILE A 167 7.16 -0.63 -11.75
CA ILE A 167 7.37 -1.97 -12.30
C ILE A 167 8.52 -1.94 -13.30
N ASN A 168 9.66 -2.42 -12.85
CA ASN A 168 10.73 -2.84 -13.74
C ASN A 168 10.35 -4.23 -14.26
N ALA A 169 9.62 -4.23 -15.38
CA ALA A 169 9.33 -5.46 -16.09
C ALA A 169 10.68 -6.10 -16.43
N VAL A 170 10.89 -7.31 -15.94
CA VAL A 170 12.00 -8.17 -16.36
C VAL A 170 11.87 -8.34 -17.87
N GLY A 171 12.53 -7.46 -18.62
CA GLY A 171 12.85 -7.71 -20.01
C GLY A 171 13.76 -8.92 -20.00
N LEU A 172 13.27 -10.04 -20.53
CA LEU A 172 14.04 -11.23 -20.82
C LEU A 172 15.26 -10.81 -21.67
N GLY A 173 16.39 -10.48 -21.03
CA GLY A 173 17.56 -9.92 -21.71
C GLY A 173 18.43 -8.95 -20.91
N ASP A 174 17.98 -8.41 -19.77
CA ASP A 174 18.84 -7.60 -18.89
C ASP A 174 19.77 -8.51 -18.06
N PRO A 175 21.11 -8.37 -18.12
CA PRO A 175 22.04 -9.12 -17.29
C PRO A 175 21.98 -8.75 -15.80
N SER A 176 21.37 -7.60 -15.43
CA SER A 176 21.22 -7.16 -14.06
C SER A 176 19.89 -6.42 -13.86
N PRO A 177 18.74 -7.13 -13.95
CA PRO A 177 17.42 -6.52 -13.87
C PRO A 177 17.27 -5.76 -12.56
N GLN A 178 16.88 -4.48 -12.65
CA GLN A 178 16.58 -3.71 -11.46
C GLN A 178 15.30 -4.22 -10.78
N PRO A 179 15.25 -4.23 -9.44
CA PRO A 179 14.07 -4.66 -8.72
C PRO A 179 12.89 -3.73 -8.99
N SER A 180 11.68 -4.26 -8.96
CA SER A 180 10.45 -3.45 -8.95
C SER A 180 10.22 -2.90 -7.55
N ILE A 181 9.73 -1.66 -7.44
CA ILE A 181 9.71 -0.92 -6.17
C ILE A 181 8.28 -0.45 -5.87
N TYR A 182 7.88 -0.54 -4.60
CA TYR A 182 6.68 0.06 -4.06
C TYR A 182 7.06 1.26 -3.20
N HIS A 183 6.57 2.44 -3.57
CA HIS A 183 6.90 3.72 -2.94
C HIS A 183 5.80 4.11 -1.95
N LEU A 184 6.04 3.86 -0.67
CA LEU A 184 5.14 4.25 0.39
C LEU A 184 5.56 5.61 0.97
N LYS A 185 4.74 6.65 0.76
CA LYS A 185 5.01 8.00 1.29
C LYS A 185 4.47 8.22 2.71
N ASN A 186 3.44 7.47 3.09
CA ASN A 186 2.71 7.65 4.34
C ASN A 186 3.04 6.56 5.35
N THR A 187 3.01 6.88 6.64
CA THR A 187 3.07 5.86 7.69
C THR A 187 1.73 5.13 7.69
N ILE A 188 1.74 3.81 7.54
CA ILE A 188 0.54 2.99 7.72
C ILE A 188 0.53 2.50 9.16
N LYS A 189 -0.57 2.76 9.88
CA LYS A 189 -0.79 2.24 11.22
C LYS A 189 -1.97 1.28 11.18
N LEU A 190 -1.67 0.00 11.34
CA LEU A 190 -2.65 -1.05 11.49
C LEU A 190 -3.33 -0.93 12.86
N ASP A 191 -4.60 -1.29 12.92
CA ASP A 191 -5.24 -1.56 14.20
C ASP A 191 -4.43 -2.61 15.00
N GLN A 192 -4.32 -2.41 16.31
CA GLN A 192 -3.47 -3.24 17.16
C GLN A 192 -3.98 -4.69 17.23
N LYS A 193 -5.30 -4.88 17.27
CA LYS A 193 -5.91 -6.22 17.28
C LYS A 193 -5.68 -6.90 15.94
N LEU A 194 -5.81 -6.19 14.82
CA LEU A 194 -5.49 -6.71 13.49
C LEU A 194 -4.03 -7.17 13.38
N SER A 195 -3.08 -6.34 13.83
CA SER A 195 -1.65 -6.70 13.84
C SER A 195 -1.40 -7.99 14.64
N GLN A 196 -2.03 -8.14 15.80
CA GLN A 196 -1.93 -9.34 16.64
C GLN A 196 -2.56 -10.57 15.97
N GLU A 197 -3.73 -10.43 15.34
CA GLU A 197 -4.40 -11.51 14.60
C GLU A 197 -3.57 -11.99 13.41
N LEU A 198 -2.86 -11.09 12.75
CA LEU A 198 -1.91 -11.40 11.68
C LEU A 198 -0.59 -11.99 12.21
N GLY A 199 -0.32 -11.92 13.53
CA GLY A 199 0.92 -12.41 14.13
C GLY A 199 2.13 -11.50 13.89
N LEU A 200 1.90 -10.20 13.67
CA LEU A 200 2.96 -9.20 13.50
C LEU A 200 3.47 -8.70 14.86
N GLN A 201 4.74 -8.33 14.92
CA GLN A 201 5.38 -7.84 16.15
C GLN A 201 5.13 -6.35 16.45
N SER A 202 4.74 -5.60 15.42
CA SER A 202 4.36 -4.18 15.51
C SER A 202 3.15 -3.95 14.61
N ASN A 203 2.54 -2.78 14.71
CA ASN A 203 1.41 -2.35 13.89
C ASN A 203 1.75 -1.14 13.01
N ILE A 204 3.02 -0.74 12.92
CA ILE A 204 3.45 0.42 12.15
C ILE A 204 4.30 -0.02 10.96
N ILE A 205 4.01 0.56 9.80
CA ILE A 205 4.80 0.44 8.57
C ILE A 205 5.20 1.86 8.20
N LYS A 206 6.51 2.13 8.19
CA LYS A 206 7.03 3.48 7.92
C LYS A 206 7.05 3.79 6.43
N PRO A 207 7.07 5.07 6.05
CA PRO A 207 7.39 5.47 4.69
C PRO A 207 8.72 4.87 4.23
N GLY A 208 8.82 4.58 2.93
CA GLY A 208 10.02 4.04 2.33
C GLY A 208 9.75 3.27 1.04
N GLU A 209 10.82 2.66 0.54
CA GLU A 209 10.79 1.81 -0.63
C GLU A 209 10.77 0.33 -0.21
N TYR A 210 9.89 -0.43 -0.86
CA TYR A 210 9.68 -1.84 -0.57
C TYR A 210 9.75 -2.68 -1.85
N PRO A 211 10.23 -3.93 -1.78
CA PRO A 211 10.35 -4.76 -2.97
C PRO A 211 8.97 -5.22 -3.47
N VAL A 212 8.84 -5.27 -4.80
CA VAL A 212 7.70 -5.88 -5.49
C VAL A 212 8.16 -7.13 -6.21
N VAL A 213 7.61 -8.27 -5.83
CA VAL A 213 7.88 -9.56 -6.46
C VAL A 213 6.78 -9.87 -7.46
N LEU A 214 7.11 -9.72 -8.74
CA LEU A 214 6.25 -10.09 -9.86
C LEU A 214 6.32 -11.60 -10.10
N ASN A 215 5.18 -12.28 -10.03
CA ASN A 215 5.07 -13.64 -10.53
C ASN A 215 4.38 -13.64 -11.91
N PRO A 216 5.13 -13.89 -13.01
CA PRO A 216 4.57 -13.88 -14.36
C PRO A 216 3.63 -15.07 -14.63
N LYS A 217 3.68 -16.14 -13.84
CA LYS A 217 2.85 -17.34 -14.05
C LYS A 217 1.37 -17.09 -13.72
N ASN A 218 1.10 -16.31 -12.69
CA ASN A 218 -0.26 -16.01 -12.20
C ASN A 218 -0.58 -14.52 -12.20
N ASN A 219 0.33 -13.69 -12.75
CA ASN A 219 0.19 -12.24 -12.86
C ASN A 219 -0.11 -11.56 -11.51
N THR A 220 0.67 -11.92 -10.48
CA THR A 220 0.57 -11.32 -9.14
C THR A 220 1.73 -10.39 -8.85
N TYR A 221 1.45 -9.33 -8.09
CA TYR A 221 2.40 -8.31 -7.65
C TYR A 221 2.43 -8.35 -6.13
N ASN A 222 3.51 -8.89 -5.56
CA ASN A 222 3.63 -9.12 -4.12
C ASN A 222 4.53 -8.05 -3.51
N VAL A 223 3.93 -7.10 -2.80
CA VAL A 223 4.66 -6.05 -2.07
C VAL A 223 5.03 -6.60 -0.70
N LEU A 224 6.29 -6.48 -0.29
CA LEU A 224 6.75 -6.94 1.03
C LEU A 224 7.09 -5.75 1.92
N LEU A 225 6.20 -5.46 2.87
CA LEU A 225 6.30 -4.32 3.77
C LEU A 225 6.97 -4.72 5.08
N LYS A 226 7.90 -3.88 5.55
CA LYS A 226 8.53 -4.05 6.86
C LYS A 226 7.68 -3.40 7.95
N VAL A 227 7.41 -4.17 8.99
CA VAL A 227 6.62 -3.79 10.16
C VAL A 227 7.57 -3.55 11.33
N GLN A 228 7.51 -2.38 11.96
CA GLN A 228 8.51 -1.90 12.93
C GLN A 228 7.95 -0.98 14.01
#